data_AF-A0A2R6M2Y6-F1
#
_entry.id   AF-A0A2R6M2Y6-F1
#
_cell.length_a   1.000
_cell.length_b   1.000
_cell.length_c   1.000
_cell.angle_alpha   90.00
_cell.angle_beta   90.00
_cell.angle_gamma   90.00
#
_symmetry.space_group_name_H-M   'P 1'
#
loop_
_entity.id
_entity.type
_entity.pdbx_description
1 polymer ?
#
loop_
_entity_poly.entity_id
_entity_poly.type
_entity_poly.pdbx_seq_one_letter_code
_entity_poly.pdbx_strand_id
1 'polypeptide(L)' 'GADAVLLGRPYVYGLAIDGETGVREVVKNFLADPDLTLALSGRDSVEGLDEDVLVETDLP' A
#
# COMPACT_ATOMS: atom_id res chain seq x y z
N GLY A 1 -1.17 13.96 5.98
CA GLY A 1 -0.80 12.66 5.38
C GLY A 1 0.04 12.86 4.14
N ALA A 2 0.44 11.80 3.46
CA ALA A 2 1.02 11.86 2.11
C ALA A 2 -0.09 11.68 1.07
N ASP A 3 -0.04 12.43 -0.05
CA ASP A 3 -1.03 12.31 -1.14
C ASP A 3 -0.84 11.05 -1.99
N ALA A 4 0.39 10.52 -2.04
CA ALA A 4 0.76 9.31 -2.73
C ALA A 4 2.09 8.75 -2.21
N VAL A 5 2.36 7.48 -2.51
CA VAL A 5 3.65 6.81 -2.23
C VAL A 5 4.17 6.11 -3.48
N LEU A 6 5.49 6.16 -3.69
CA LEU A 6 6.14 5.54 -4.84
C LEU A 6 6.67 4.15 -4.50
N LEU A 7 6.59 3.25 -5.48
CA LEU A 7 7.00 1.86 -5.35
C LEU A 7 8.37 1.65 -6.02
N GLY A 8 9.41 1.45 -5.20
CA GLY A 8 10.79 1.33 -5.66
C GLY A 8 11.20 -0.11 -6.00
N ARG A 9 11.91 -0.76 -5.07
CA ARG A 9 12.49 -2.09 -5.27
C ARG A 9 11.46 -3.17 -5.67
N PRO A 10 10.25 -3.26 -5.08
CA PRO A 10 9.33 -4.31 -5.46
C PRO A 10 8.89 -4.25 -6.93
N TYR A 11 8.73 -3.05 -7.51
CA TYR A 11 8.49 -2.87 -8.94
C TYR A 11 9.64 -3.49 -9.77
N VAL A 12 10.88 -3.19 -9.41
CA VAL A 12 12.08 -3.71 -10.10
C VAL A 12 12.18 -5.24 -9.96
N TYR A 13 11.73 -5.80 -8.84
CA TYR A 13 11.72 -7.25 -8.64
C TYR A 13 10.70 -7.96 -9.53
N GLY A 14 9.48 -7.42 -9.64
CA GLY A 14 8.49 -7.93 -10.59
C GLY A 14 9.03 -7.88 -12.02
N LEU A 15 9.67 -6.77 -12.38
CA LEU A 15 10.31 -6.60 -13.69
C LEU A 15 11.41 -7.64 -13.96
N ALA A 16 12.23 -7.93 -12.96
CA ALA A 16 13.33 -8.88 -13.08
C ALA A 16 12.85 -10.35 -13.16
N ILE A 17 11.72 -10.68 -12.52
CA ILE A 17 11.18 -12.05 -12.46
C ILE A 17 10.43 -12.41 -13.74
N ASP A 18 9.49 -11.56 -14.17
CA ASP A 18 8.59 -11.88 -15.31
C ASP A 18 8.19 -10.63 -16.11
N GLY A 19 9.12 -9.67 -16.24
CA GLY A 19 8.92 -8.49 -17.08
C GLY A 19 7.68 -7.66 -16.69
N GLU A 20 6.92 -7.21 -17.69
CA GLU A 20 5.70 -6.43 -17.47
C GLU A 20 4.66 -7.21 -16.65
N THR A 21 4.51 -8.52 -16.90
CA THR A 21 3.55 -9.36 -16.17
C THR A 21 3.91 -9.38 -14.69
N GLY A 22 5.18 -9.60 -14.35
CA GLY A 22 5.65 -9.58 -12.97
C GLY A 22 5.44 -8.23 -12.28
N VAL A 23 5.68 -7.12 -12.98
CA VAL A 23 5.34 -5.77 -12.47
C VAL A 23 3.84 -5.65 -12.19
N ARG A 24 3.00 -6.08 -13.14
CA ARG A 24 1.54 -5.97 -13.02
C ARG A 24 1.02 -6.75 -11.83
N GLU A 25 1.54 -7.95 -11.60
CA GLU A 25 1.17 -8.78 -10.45
C GLU A 25 1.64 -8.16 -9.11
N VAL A 26 2.85 -7.60 -9.06
CA VAL A 26 3.33 -6.87 -7.86
C VAL A 26 2.42 -5.68 -7.55
N VAL A 27 2.06 -4.86 -8.53
CA VAL A 27 1.21 -3.68 -8.31
C VAL A 27 -0.19 -4.09 -7.89
N LYS A 28 -0.80 -5.09 -8.52
CA LYS A 28 -2.13 -5.58 -8.13
C LYS A 28 -2.16 -6.09 -6.68
N ASN A 29 -1.18 -6.93 -6.31
CA ASN A 29 -1.10 -7.47 -4.97
C ASN A 29 -0.88 -6.35 -3.94
N PHE A 30 0.02 -5.41 -4.24
CA PHE A 30 0.25 -4.28 -3.37
C PHE A 30 -0.97 -3.38 -3.20
N LEU A 31 -1.81 -3.21 -4.23
CA LEU A 31 -3.06 -2.42 -4.14
C LEU A 31 -4.18 -3.14 -3.38
N ALA A 32 -4.14 -4.48 -3.29
CA ALA A 32 -5.11 -5.23 -2.51
C ALA A 32 -4.92 -5.07 -0.99
N ASP A 33 -3.67 -4.90 -0.54
CA ASP A 33 -3.35 -4.70 0.88
C ASP A 33 -3.97 -3.44 1.50
N PRO A 34 -3.87 -2.23 0.90
CA PRO A 34 -4.51 -1.04 1.44
C PRO A 34 -6.04 -1.13 1.37
N ASP A 35 -6.63 -1.75 0.35
CA ASP A 35 -8.09 -1.99 0.28
C ASP A 35 -8.57 -2.83 1.46
N LEU A 36 -7.89 -3.95 1.74
CA LEU A 36 -8.16 -4.78 2.91
C LEU A 36 -7.94 -4.02 4.23
N THR A 37 -6.85 -3.25 4.32
CA THR A 37 -6.52 -2.50 5.54
C THR A 37 -7.54 -1.40 5.82
N LEU A 38 -8.01 -0.69 4.80
CA LEU A 38 -9.08 0.30 4.89
C LEU A 38 -10.34 -0.35 5.48
N ALA A 39 -10.79 -1.46 4.89
CA ALA A 39 -11.96 -2.20 5.35
C ALA A 39 -11.83 -2.64 6.82
N LEU A 40 -10.66 -3.15 7.23
CA LEU A 40 -10.39 -3.56 8.60
C LEU A 40 -10.32 -2.37 9.58
N SER A 41 -9.89 -1.21 9.11
CA SER A 41 -9.88 0.05 9.89
C SER A 41 -11.23 0.75 9.94
N GLY A 42 -12.28 0.18 9.32
CA GLY A 42 -13.62 0.77 9.28
C GLY A 42 -13.73 1.97 8.33
N ARG A 43 -12.86 2.06 7.32
CA ARG A 43 -12.85 3.12 6.31
C ARG A 43 -13.18 2.53 4.95
N ASP A 44 -13.98 3.23 4.16
CA ASP A 44 -14.42 2.81 2.83
C ASP A 44 -13.65 3.50 1.69
N SER A 45 -12.80 4.47 2.02
CA SER A 45 -12.03 5.26 1.06
C SER A 45 -10.76 5.85 1.68
N VAL A 46 -9.77 6.19 0.83
CA VAL A 46 -8.52 6.84 1.28
C VAL A 46 -8.77 8.29 1.73
N GLU A 47 -9.80 8.94 1.20
CA GLU A 47 -10.24 10.28 1.58
C GLU A 47 -10.75 10.32 3.03
N GLY A 48 -11.21 9.18 3.55
CA GLY A 48 -11.64 9.02 4.93
C GLY A 48 -10.51 8.72 5.92
N LEU A 49 -9.24 8.76 5.50
CA LEU A 49 -8.09 8.54 6.38
C LEU A 49 -7.64 9.83 7.07
N ASP A 50 -7.54 9.78 8.39
CA ASP A 50 -7.11 10.86 9.28
C ASP A 50 -6.14 10.30 10.35
N GLU A 51 -5.68 11.16 11.26
CA GLU A 51 -4.74 10.75 12.31
C GLU A 51 -5.37 9.83 13.38
N ASP A 52 -6.70 9.72 13.44
CA ASP A 52 -7.40 8.89 14.43
C ASP A 52 -7.17 7.38 14.20
N VAL A 53 -6.72 6.98 13.01
CA VAL A 53 -6.36 5.58 12.72
C VAL A 53 -4.95 5.20 13.19
N LEU A 54 -4.17 6.17 13.67
CA LEU A 54 -2.82 5.96 14.16
C LEU A 54 -2.82 5.77 15.67
N VAL A 55 -1.92 4.92 16.15
CA VAL A 55 -1.62 4.80 17.57
C VAL A 55 -0.18 5.24 17.77
N GLU A 56 0.02 6.27 18.61
CA GLU A 56 1.35 6.67 19.01
C GLU A 56 2.07 5.49 19.66
N THR A 57 3.20 5.13 19.09
CA THR A 57 4.06 4.10 19.64
C THR A 57 5.31 4.77 20.15
N ASP A 58 5.52 4.71 21.46
CA ASP A 58 6.80 5.05 22.09
C ASP A 58 7.83 3.95 21.76
N LEU A 59 8.32 3.94 20.53
CA LEU A 59 9.53 3.18 20.20
C LEU A 59 10.73 3.88 20.85
N PRO A 60 11.62 3.17 21.57
CA PRO A 60 12.86 3.75 22.07
C PRO A 60 13.78 4.22 20.94
#